data_AF-A0A2E7AV53-F1
#
_entry.id   AF-A0A2E7AV53-F1
#
_cell.length_a   1.000
_cell.length_b   1.000
_cell.length_c   1.000
_cell.angle_alpha   90.00
_cell.angle_beta   90.00
_cell.angle_gamma   90.00
#
_symmetry.space_group_name_H-M   'P 1'
#
loop_
_entity.id
_entity.type
_entity.pdbx_description
1 polymer ?
#
loop_
_entity_poly.entity_id
_entity_poly.type
_entity_poly.pdbx_seq_one_letter_code
_entity_poly.pdbx_strand_id
1 'polypeptide(L)'
;MFLMNEGEEIKSMLTSDDNMGVDFSDAKIGPAGYYLDNTETPLPVSASDLERFMYCPLSWKLSKEGASGKGDAVEGGVEKHKEIHDEMNDFQKALIRMRRSLLVWSWWFGIIIAFTIDAFAFLYIDDVVNSPIEFAKILSMWSVSCLIASILSIALPWRNWLGFERTMNEIREIKKRFESLGLEPTWSPIGFLGGWFSAGKTEAGLLLATIVIGVHSIALVAAEDRSQAGFLLVVIAFIWTFLATWQLQHSLRAENQMIASREKVGLEEGTELLYSDDDESSDLLMDNVSGLRGRPDQIVIIDSEFIPVEQKTGKVPKKPHQSHRLQLLAYISLVESSTTKSPPYGVLRYGNEDIHQVYWDEHAKEDLRKSIIEVQRLMVEGGAKRNHDREGKCRSCSRRYACSESLV
;
A
#
# COMPACT_ATOMS: atom_id res chain seq x y z
N MET A 1 -37.36 11.61 12.31
CA MET A 1 -36.99 13.04 12.25
C MET A 1 -35.82 13.26 13.18
N PHE A 2 -34.64 12.82 12.78
CA PHE A 2 -33.36 13.12 13.41
C PHE A 2 -32.33 13.00 12.27
N LEU A 3 -32.22 14.08 11.51
CA LEU A 3 -31.13 14.34 10.58
C LEU A 3 -30.45 15.57 11.15
N MET A 4 -29.26 15.42 11.73
CA MET A 4 -28.43 16.55 12.09
C MET A 4 -26.96 16.12 12.18
N ASN A 5 -26.16 16.79 11.35
CA ASN A 5 -24.76 17.20 11.61
C ASN A 5 -23.62 16.18 11.60
N GLU A 6 -23.48 15.38 10.54
CA GLU A 6 -22.18 14.75 10.21
C GLU A 6 -21.33 15.56 9.20
N GLY A 7 -21.86 16.68 8.67
CA GLY A 7 -21.22 17.47 7.62
C GLY A 7 -20.26 18.58 8.08
N GLU A 8 -20.23 18.92 9.38
CA GLU A 8 -19.40 20.02 9.90
C GLU A 8 -18.10 19.55 10.60
N GLU A 9 -18.04 18.32 11.11
CA GLU A 9 -16.82 17.79 11.76
C GLU A 9 -15.73 17.37 10.75
N ILE A 10 -16.10 17.01 9.51
CA ILE A 10 -15.13 16.60 8.48
C ILE A 10 -14.27 17.79 8.00
N LYS A 11 -14.73 19.03 8.17
CA LYS A 11 -13.95 20.22 7.79
C LYS A 11 -12.83 20.58 8.76
N SER A 12 -12.82 20.05 9.99
CA SER A 12 -11.75 20.37 10.97
C SER A 12 -10.61 19.35 11.00
N MET A 13 -10.81 18.15 10.44
CA MET A 13 -9.81 17.07 10.51
C MET A 13 -8.73 17.13 9.41
N LEU A 14 -8.94 17.89 8.34
CA LEU A 14 -7.99 18.04 7.22
C LEU A 14 -6.98 19.20 7.40
N THR A 15 -6.95 19.85 8.56
CA THR A 15 -6.07 21.00 8.83
C THR A 15 -5.44 21.03 10.22
N SER A 16 -5.47 19.94 11.00
CA SER A 16 -4.75 19.87 12.27
C SER A 16 -3.30 19.44 12.03
N ASP A 17 -2.52 20.36 11.45
CA ASP A 17 -1.07 20.39 11.67
C ASP A 17 -0.92 20.79 13.15
N ASP A 18 -0.94 19.81 14.06
CA ASP A 18 -1.09 19.91 15.53
C ASP A 18 -0.04 20.75 16.29
N ASN A 19 0.75 21.56 15.58
CA ASN A 19 1.75 22.47 16.15
C ASN A 19 1.42 23.96 15.91
N MET A 20 0.14 24.32 15.79
CA MET A 20 -0.24 25.74 15.87
C MET A 20 0.01 26.28 17.29
N GLY A 21 1.11 27.02 17.46
CA GLY A 21 1.40 27.78 18.67
C GLY A 21 2.45 27.19 19.61
N VAL A 22 3.19 26.15 19.20
CA VAL A 22 4.34 25.67 19.99
C VAL A 22 5.49 26.66 19.84
N ASP A 23 5.89 27.27 20.95
CA ASP A 23 7.06 28.15 21.00
C ASP A 23 8.33 27.30 20.96
N PHE A 24 9.11 27.48 19.89
CA PHE A 24 10.39 26.79 19.69
C PHE A 24 11.59 27.65 20.06
N SER A 25 11.39 28.78 20.77
CA SER A 25 12.45 29.74 21.13
C SER A 25 13.65 29.10 21.84
N ASP A 26 13.43 28.01 22.57
CA ASP A 26 14.45 27.33 23.36
C ASP A 26 15.19 26.22 22.60
N ALA A 27 14.80 25.94 21.36
CA ALA A 27 15.37 24.86 20.56
C ALA A 27 16.84 25.13 20.21
N LYS A 28 17.66 24.07 20.24
CA LYS A 28 19.12 24.16 20.02
C LYS A 28 19.56 23.25 18.90
N ILE A 29 20.67 23.61 18.26
CA ILE A 29 21.27 22.78 17.20
C ILE A 29 21.83 21.50 17.83
N GLY A 30 21.32 20.36 17.39
CA GLY A 30 21.78 19.04 17.78
C GLY A 30 23.06 18.60 17.04
N PRO A 31 23.63 17.44 17.40
CA PRO A 31 24.89 16.93 16.84
C PRO A 31 24.82 16.64 15.33
N ALA A 32 23.62 16.32 14.80
CA ALA A 32 23.39 16.09 13.38
C ALA A 32 23.14 17.37 12.57
N GLY A 33 23.12 18.55 13.22
CA GLY A 33 22.88 19.85 12.59
C GLY A 33 21.41 20.26 12.46
N TYR A 34 20.46 19.44 12.93
CA TYR A 34 19.04 19.78 13.02
C TYR A 34 18.71 20.47 14.36
N TYR A 35 17.65 21.28 14.39
CA TYR A 35 17.19 21.88 15.65
C TYR A 35 16.38 20.87 16.45
N LEU A 36 16.72 20.75 17.73
CA LEU A 36 16.06 19.90 18.71
C LEU A 36 15.34 20.76 19.74
N ASP A 37 14.15 20.34 20.15
CA ASP A 37 13.41 20.96 21.24
C ASP A 37 14.00 20.59 22.63
N ASN A 38 13.34 21.06 23.69
CA ASN A 38 13.75 20.79 25.07
C ASN A 38 13.69 19.30 25.48
N THR A 39 13.04 18.46 24.68
CA THR A 39 12.94 17.01 24.87
C THR A 39 13.92 16.22 24.00
N GLU A 40 14.87 16.91 23.36
CA GLU A 40 15.82 16.34 22.40
C GLU A 40 15.15 15.74 21.15
N THR A 41 13.93 16.17 20.81
CA THR A 41 13.24 15.74 19.58
C THR A 41 13.39 16.78 18.47
N PRO A 42 13.57 16.36 17.20
CA PRO A 42 13.77 17.31 16.11
C PRO A 42 12.49 18.10 15.80
N LEU A 43 12.68 19.39 15.48
CA LEU A 43 11.56 20.26 15.10
C LEU A 43 10.85 19.72 13.85
N PRO A 44 9.52 19.54 13.89
CA PRO A 44 8.82 18.88 12.82
C PRO A 44 8.66 19.79 11.60
N VAL A 45 9.06 19.27 10.44
CA VAL A 45 8.94 19.96 9.14
C VAL A 45 8.12 19.07 8.21
N SER A 46 6.99 19.56 7.71
CA SER A 46 6.21 18.79 6.73
C SER A 46 6.77 18.94 5.30
N ALA A 47 6.58 17.95 4.44
CA ALA A 47 6.90 18.07 3.01
C ALA A 47 6.20 19.29 2.36
N SER A 48 4.95 19.56 2.74
CA SER A 48 4.21 20.74 2.30
C SER A 48 4.78 22.05 2.85
N ASP A 49 5.41 22.06 4.03
CA ASP A 49 6.13 23.23 4.55
C ASP A 49 7.32 23.58 3.66
N LEU A 50 8.08 22.57 3.23
CA LEU A 50 9.20 22.76 2.30
C LEU A 50 8.73 23.30 0.95
N GLU A 51 7.61 22.80 0.41
CA GLU A 51 7.00 23.32 -0.81
C GLU A 51 6.66 24.83 -0.67
N ARG A 52 5.93 25.18 0.40
CA ARG A 52 5.49 26.56 0.68
C ARG A 52 6.67 27.48 0.94
N PHE A 53 7.67 27.01 1.69
CA PHE A 53 8.89 27.74 1.99
C PHE A 53 9.65 28.09 0.70
N MET A 54 9.84 27.10 -0.19
CA MET A 54 10.50 27.32 -1.48
C MET A 54 9.69 28.22 -2.42
N TYR A 55 8.36 28.20 -2.33
CA TYR A 55 7.52 29.14 -3.06
C TYR A 55 7.82 30.59 -2.62
N CYS A 56 7.72 30.85 -1.30
CA CYS A 56 8.09 32.10 -0.63
C CYS A 56 8.15 31.90 0.90
N PRO A 57 9.29 32.16 1.58
CA PRO A 57 9.43 32.00 3.03
C PRO A 57 8.44 32.83 3.85
N LEU A 58 8.15 34.06 3.42
CA LEU A 58 7.15 34.88 4.10
C LEU A 58 5.73 34.28 3.99
N SER A 59 5.38 33.70 2.84
CA SER A 59 4.08 33.02 2.68
C SER A 59 3.97 31.76 3.54
N TRP A 60 5.08 31.04 3.72
CA TRP A 60 5.16 29.90 4.65
C TRP A 60 4.95 30.36 6.09
N LYS A 61 5.67 31.41 6.52
CA LYS A 61 5.53 31.99 7.87
C LYS A 61 4.10 32.43 8.16
N LEU A 62 3.48 33.17 7.24
CA LEU A 62 2.08 33.58 7.36
C LEU A 62 1.13 32.38 7.52
N SER A 63 1.42 31.25 6.87
CA SER A 63 0.65 30.02 7.06
C SER A 63 0.77 29.45 8.46
N LYS A 64 1.96 29.51 9.07
CA LYS A 64 2.18 29.05 10.46
C LYS A 64 1.58 30.01 11.49
N GLU A 65 1.45 31.29 11.15
CA GLU A 65 0.74 32.31 11.95
C GLU A 65 -0.80 32.25 11.79
N GLY A 66 -1.33 31.27 11.04
CA GLY A 66 -2.77 31.04 10.90
C GLY A 66 -3.44 31.76 9.72
N ALA A 67 -2.68 32.42 8.85
CA ALA A 67 -3.26 32.96 7.61
C ALA A 67 -3.58 31.82 6.62
N SER A 68 -4.87 31.53 6.44
CA SER A 68 -5.34 30.56 5.46
C SER A 68 -5.12 31.03 4.02
N GLY A 69 -4.92 30.09 3.10
CA GLY A 69 -4.86 30.42 1.67
C GLY A 69 -6.26 30.78 1.17
N LYS A 70 -6.43 31.93 0.52
CA LYS A 70 -7.69 32.34 -0.13
C LYS A 70 -7.54 32.41 -1.65
N GLY A 71 -8.62 32.11 -2.37
CA GLY A 71 -8.77 32.30 -3.80
C GLY A 71 -9.17 31.04 -4.56
N ASP A 72 -9.82 31.24 -5.70
CA ASP A 72 -10.44 30.20 -6.53
C ASP A 72 -9.46 29.08 -6.93
N ALA A 73 -8.17 29.42 -7.10
CA ALA A 73 -7.14 28.44 -7.44
C ALA A 73 -6.80 27.48 -6.29
N VAL A 74 -6.96 27.91 -5.03
CA VAL A 74 -6.76 27.05 -3.86
C VAL A 74 -7.96 26.14 -3.68
N GLU A 75 -9.17 26.70 -3.75
CA GLU A 75 -10.41 25.92 -3.64
C GLU A 75 -10.54 24.88 -4.75
N GLY A 76 -10.33 25.29 -6.01
CA GLY A 76 -10.32 24.35 -7.14
C GLY A 76 -9.16 23.36 -7.12
N GLY A 77 -8.04 23.67 -6.46
CA GLY A 77 -6.95 22.73 -6.25
C GLY A 77 -7.30 21.62 -5.27
N VAL A 78 -7.97 21.99 -4.16
CA VAL A 78 -8.48 21.05 -3.15
C VAL A 78 -9.57 20.16 -3.73
N GLU A 79 -10.50 20.73 -4.50
CA GLU A 79 -11.57 19.96 -5.14
C GLU A 79 -11.02 18.94 -6.15
N LYS A 80 -10.08 19.34 -7.01
CA LYS A 80 -9.42 18.41 -7.94
C LYS A 80 -8.61 17.32 -7.25
N HIS A 81 -7.92 17.65 -6.14
CA HIS A 81 -7.17 16.63 -5.38
C HIS A 81 -8.13 15.60 -4.78
N LYS A 82 -9.28 16.06 -4.28
CA LYS A 82 -10.36 15.18 -3.82
C LYS A 82 -10.93 14.31 -4.95
N GLU A 83 -11.16 14.85 -6.14
CA GLU A 83 -11.62 14.07 -7.30
C GLU A 83 -10.62 12.96 -7.67
N ILE A 84 -9.33 13.29 -7.75
CA ILE A 84 -8.25 12.32 -8.03
C ILE A 84 -8.20 11.24 -6.95
N HIS A 85 -8.36 11.65 -5.69
CA HIS A 85 -8.40 10.73 -4.55
C HIS A 85 -9.58 9.75 -4.64
N ASP A 86 -10.78 10.25 -4.93
CA ASP A 86 -11.97 9.42 -5.11
C ASP A 86 -11.80 8.43 -6.28
N GLU A 87 -11.23 8.88 -7.41
CA GLU A 87 -10.91 8.02 -8.57
C GLU A 87 -9.89 6.92 -8.22
N MET A 88 -8.87 7.26 -7.42
CA MET A 88 -7.85 6.30 -6.98
C MET A 88 -8.44 5.25 -6.03
N ASN A 89 -9.29 5.65 -5.08
CA ASN A 89 -9.97 4.71 -4.19
C ASN A 89 -10.90 3.77 -5.00
N ASP A 90 -11.61 4.29 -6.00
CA ASP A 90 -12.41 3.47 -6.90
C ASP A 90 -11.58 2.44 -7.69
N PHE A 91 -10.38 2.83 -8.14
CA PHE A 91 -9.44 1.90 -8.75
C PHE A 91 -8.98 0.80 -7.78
N GLN A 92 -8.60 1.15 -6.55
CA GLN A 92 -8.21 0.17 -5.53
C GLN A 92 -9.34 -0.83 -5.23
N LYS A 93 -10.56 -0.34 -5.03
CA LYS A 93 -11.75 -1.19 -4.83
C LYS A 93 -11.97 -2.15 -6.00
N ALA A 94 -11.80 -1.68 -7.23
CA ALA A 94 -11.93 -2.52 -8.43
C ALA A 94 -10.82 -3.60 -8.50
N LEU A 95 -9.58 -3.24 -8.18
CA LEU A 95 -8.45 -4.17 -8.12
C LEU A 95 -8.67 -5.28 -7.08
N ILE A 96 -9.09 -4.90 -5.87
CA ILE A 96 -9.40 -5.84 -4.77
C ILE A 96 -10.51 -6.80 -5.21
N ARG A 97 -11.59 -6.27 -5.80
CA ARG A 97 -12.74 -7.06 -6.27
C ARG A 97 -12.31 -8.07 -7.33
N MET A 98 -11.51 -7.66 -8.31
CA MET A 98 -10.98 -8.54 -9.35
C MET A 98 -10.13 -9.67 -8.73
N ARG A 99 -9.18 -9.33 -7.84
CA ARG A 99 -8.30 -10.32 -7.20
C ARG A 99 -9.08 -11.33 -6.38
N ARG A 100 -10.06 -10.89 -5.57
CA ARG A 100 -10.96 -11.79 -4.83
C ARG A 100 -11.72 -12.73 -5.77
N SER A 101 -12.27 -12.19 -6.86
CA SER A 101 -13.03 -12.98 -7.84
C SER A 101 -12.16 -14.06 -8.52
N LEU A 102 -10.92 -13.72 -8.89
CA LEU A 102 -9.95 -14.66 -9.47
C LEU A 102 -9.48 -15.73 -8.47
N LEU A 103 -9.30 -15.37 -7.20
CA LEU A 103 -9.01 -16.35 -6.14
C LEU A 103 -10.16 -17.33 -5.98
N VAL A 104 -11.40 -16.85 -5.86
CA VAL A 104 -12.57 -17.77 -5.76
C VAL A 104 -12.64 -18.69 -6.98
N TRP A 105 -12.41 -18.15 -8.18
CA TRP A 105 -12.37 -18.94 -9.40
C TRP A 105 -11.29 -20.03 -9.38
N SER A 106 -10.06 -19.72 -8.95
CA SER A 106 -8.96 -20.69 -8.94
C SER A 106 -9.22 -21.84 -7.96
N TRP A 107 -9.87 -21.56 -6.83
CA TRP A 107 -10.30 -22.60 -5.88
C TRP A 107 -11.40 -23.48 -6.47
N TRP A 108 -12.40 -22.89 -7.15
CA TRP A 108 -13.45 -23.66 -7.83
C TRP A 108 -12.89 -24.54 -8.95
N PHE A 109 -11.90 -24.03 -9.69
CA PHE A 109 -11.19 -24.82 -10.69
C PHE A 109 -10.40 -25.97 -10.06
N GLY A 110 -9.77 -25.75 -8.90
CA GLY A 110 -9.12 -26.80 -8.12
C GLY A 110 -10.08 -27.93 -7.71
N ILE A 111 -11.31 -27.61 -7.33
CA ILE A 111 -12.35 -28.61 -7.01
C ILE A 111 -12.69 -29.47 -8.23
N ILE A 112 -12.79 -28.87 -9.43
CA ILE A 112 -13.05 -29.61 -10.68
C ILE A 112 -11.93 -30.62 -10.95
N ILE A 113 -10.67 -30.19 -10.81
CA ILE A 113 -9.51 -31.06 -10.99
C ILE A 113 -9.55 -32.22 -9.98
N ALA A 114 -9.82 -31.93 -8.70
CA ALA A 114 -9.91 -32.94 -7.66
C ALA A 114 -10.99 -33.99 -7.98
N PHE A 115 -12.22 -33.57 -8.29
CA PHE A 115 -13.30 -34.49 -8.65
C PHE A 115 -13.02 -35.28 -9.94
N THR A 116 -12.31 -34.69 -10.90
CA THR A 116 -11.92 -35.39 -12.13
C THR A 116 -10.88 -36.48 -11.85
N ILE A 117 -9.88 -36.17 -11.02
CA ILE A 117 -8.87 -37.15 -10.58
C ILE A 117 -9.53 -38.27 -9.78
N ASP A 118 -10.42 -37.94 -8.85
CA ASP A 118 -11.12 -38.92 -8.03
C ASP A 118 -12.05 -39.79 -8.87
N ALA A 119 -12.80 -39.20 -9.79
CA ALA A 119 -13.64 -39.94 -10.73
C ALA A 119 -12.80 -40.95 -11.53
N PHE A 120 -11.65 -40.52 -12.05
CA PHE A 120 -10.73 -41.41 -12.76
C PHE A 120 -10.19 -42.50 -11.84
N ALA A 121 -9.80 -42.16 -10.60
CA ALA A 121 -9.37 -43.15 -9.62
C ALA A 121 -10.47 -44.19 -9.37
N PHE A 122 -11.69 -43.78 -9.01
CA PHE A 122 -12.78 -44.71 -8.71
C PHE A 122 -13.17 -45.61 -9.89
N LEU A 123 -13.12 -45.11 -11.13
CA LEU A 123 -13.48 -45.88 -12.32
C LEU A 123 -12.43 -46.91 -12.73
N TYR A 124 -11.13 -46.66 -12.46
CA TYR A 124 -10.03 -47.49 -12.95
C TYR A 124 -9.21 -48.18 -11.85
N ILE A 125 -9.45 -47.89 -10.57
CA ILE A 125 -8.64 -48.44 -9.46
C ILE A 125 -8.70 -49.97 -9.42
N ASP A 126 -9.84 -50.58 -9.74
CA ASP A 126 -10.02 -52.03 -9.74
C ASP A 126 -9.24 -52.72 -10.88
N ASP A 127 -8.96 -52.00 -11.98
CA ASP A 127 -8.20 -52.51 -13.12
C ASP A 127 -6.68 -52.29 -12.96
N VAL A 128 -6.29 -51.22 -12.25
CA VAL A 128 -4.89 -50.79 -12.11
C VAL A 128 -4.24 -51.35 -10.85
N VAL A 129 -5.01 -51.54 -9.77
CA VAL A 129 -4.51 -51.92 -8.46
C VAL A 129 -5.11 -53.26 -8.04
N ASN A 130 -4.25 -54.24 -7.73
CA ASN A 130 -4.65 -55.59 -7.33
C ASN A 130 -5.58 -55.63 -6.08
N SER A 131 -5.44 -54.65 -5.18
CA SER A 131 -6.27 -54.52 -3.97
C SER A 131 -6.52 -53.04 -3.63
N PRO A 132 -7.70 -52.49 -3.96
CA PRO A 132 -8.09 -51.12 -3.61
C PRO A 132 -8.04 -50.87 -2.09
N ILE A 133 -8.36 -51.89 -1.28
CA ILE A 133 -8.25 -51.82 0.18
C ILE A 133 -6.80 -51.59 0.62
N GLU A 134 -5.83 -52.25 -0.02
CA GLU A 134 -4.41 -52.04 0.30
C GLU A 134 -3.96 -50.63 -0.08
N PHE A 135 -4.45 -50.10 -1.21
CA PHE A 135 -4.18 -48.73 -1.61
C PHE A 135 -4.78 -47.69 -0.65
N ALA A 136 -6.01 -47.89 -0.18
CA ALA A 136 -6.61 -47.06 0.86
C ALA A 136 -5.78 -47.08 2.15
N LYS A 137 -5.29 -48.26 2.56
CA LYS A 137 -4.40 -48.36 3.74
C LYS A 137 -3.11 -47.54 3.54
N ILE A 138 -2.52 -47.58 2.35
CA ILE A 138 -1.33 -46.77 2.02
C ILE A 138 -1.64 -45.28 2.13
N LEU A 139 -2.76 -44.81 1.55
CA LEU A 139 -3.20 -43.42 1.68
C LEU A 139 -3.45 -43.03 3.15
N SER A 140 -4.10 -43.87 3.94
CA SER A 140 -4.31 -43.64 5.37
C SER A 140 -2.98 -43.52 6.12
N MET A 141 -2.01 -44.41 5.86
CA MET A 141 -0.68 -44.34 6.47
C MET A 141 0.06 -43.07 6.06
N TRP A 142 -0.13 -42.61 4.81
CA TRP A 142 0.46 -41.37 4.34
C TRP A 142 -0.17 -40.14 5.00
N SER A 143 -1.50 -40.12 5.16
CA SER A 143 -2.22 -39.06 5.91
C SER A 143 -1.72 -38.94 7.35
N VAL A 144 -1.53 -40.08 8.04
CA VAL A 144 -0.94 -40.12 9.40
C VAL A 144 0.51 -39.65 9.39
N SER A 145 1.30 -40.02 8.37
CA SER A 145 2.69 -39.56 8.24
C SER A 145 2.76 -38.04 8.03
N CYS A 146 1.89 -37.48 7.20
CA CYS A 146 1.73 -36.03 7.04
C CYS A 146 1.30 -35.35 8.34
N LEU A 147 0.42 -35.99 9.12
CA LEU A 147 -0.03 -35.45 10.41
C LEU A 147 1.12 -35.39 11.41
N ILE A 148 1.89 -36.47 11.53
CA ILE A 148 3.08 -36.52 12.38
C ILE A 148 4.09 -35.46 11.93
N ALA A 149 4.36 -35.37 10.62
CA ALA A 149 5.24 -34.35 10.07
C ALA A 149 4.74 -32.94 10.37
N SER A 150 3.43 -32.68 10.30
CA SER A 150 2.84 -31.38 10.64
C SER A 150 3.02 -31.03 12.11
N ILE A 151 2.78 -31.99 13.02
CA ILE A 151 2.93 -31.81 14.46
C ILE A 151 4.41 -31.56 14.80
N LEU A 152 5.33 -32.34 14.23
CA LEU A 152 6.77 -32.15 14.43
C LEU A 152 7.24 -30.81 13.85
N SER A 153 6.70 -30.40 12.69
CA SER A 153 7.01 -29.12 12.06
C SER A 153 6.53 -27.93 12.90
N ILE A 154 5.43 -28.07 13.63
CA ILE A 154 4.91 -27.07 14.59
C ILE A 154 5.72 -27.11 15.90
N ALA A 155 6.05 -28.30 16.40
CA ALA A 155 6.66 -28.48 17.72
C ALA A 155 8.17 -28.21 17.74
N LEU A 156 8.87 -28.42 16.62
CA LEU A 156 10.33 -28.28 16.54
C LEU A 156 10.72 -26.98 15.84
N PRO A 157 11.78 -26.29 16.29
CA PRO A 157 12.30 -25.08 15.64
C PRO A 157 13.18 -25.43 14.41
N TRP A 158 12.68 -26.33 13.54
CA TRP A 158 13.42 -26.90 12.41
C TRP A 158 13.90 -25.84 11.41
N ARG A 159 13.18 -24.72 11.29
CA ARG A 159 13.58 -23.59 10.44
C ARG A 159 14.86 -22.92 10.92
N ASN A 160 15.06 -22.83 12.24
CA ASN A 160 16.27 -22.26 12.82
C ASN A 160 17.47 -23.18 12.58
N TRP A 161 17.26 -24.49 12.62
CA TRP A 161 18.31 -25.49 12.37
C TRP A 161 18.81 -25.49 10.92
N LEU A 162 17.91 -25.20 9.97
CA LEU A 162 18.22 -25.18 8.54
C LEU A 162 18.58 -23.78 8.01
N GLY A 163 18.63 -22.76 8.87
CA GLY A 163 18.89 -21.38 8.45
C GLY A 163 17.79 -20.79 7.56
N PHE A 164 16.58 -21.35 7.59
CA PHE A 164 15.39 -20.81 6.92
C PHE A 164 14.74 -19.66 7.72
N GLU A 165 15.53 -18.91 8.48
CA GLU A 165 15.08 -17.60 8.97
C GLU A 165 14.89 -16.71 7.75
N ARG A 166 13.66 -16.70 7.20
CA ARG A 166 13.23 -15.53 6.43
C ARG A 166 13.45 -14.36 7.36
N THR A 167 14.36 -13.47 6.97
CA THR A 167 14.66 -12.29 7.75
C THR A 167 13.32 -11.61 8.02
N MET A 168 13.08 -11.11 9.24
CA MET A 168 11.83 -10.39 9.57
C MET A 168 11.46 -9.33 8.51
N ASN A 169 12.44 -8.85 7.74
CA ASN A 169 12.33 -8.02 6.55
C ASN A 169 11.56 -8.67 5.39
N GLU A 170 11.80 -9.93 5.03
CA GLU A 170 11.05 -10.64 3.98
C GLU A 170 9.60 -10.91 4.40
N ILE A 171 9.38 -11.25 5.68
CA ILE A 171 8.03 -11.42 6.24
C ILE A 171 7.29 -10.09 6.26
N ARG A 172 7.98 -9.00 6.60
CA ARG A 172 7.46 -7.63 6.53
C ARG A 172 7.19 -7.22 5.09
N GLU A 173 8.02 -7.57 4.12
CA GLU A 173 7.77 -7.32 2.69
C GLU A 173 6.55 -8.12 2.19
N ILE A 174 6.41 -9.40 2.55
CA ILE A 174 5.24 -10.21 2.18
C ILE A 174 3.97 -9.70 2.85
N LYS A 175 4.05 -9.33 4.15
CA LYS A 175 2.95 -8.71 4.90
C LYS A 175 2.55 -7.39 4.25
N LYS A 176 3.51 -6.51 3.94
CA LYS A 176 3.28 -5.27 3.17
C LYS A 176 2.66 -5.54 1.81
N ARG A 177 3.08 -6.61 1.12
CA ARG A 177 2.54 -7.02 -0.18
C ARG A 177 1.11 -7.58 -0.10
N PHE A 178 0.71 -8.10 1.07
CA PHE A 178 -0.63 -8.64 1.34
C PHE A 178 -1.57 -7.60 1.95
N GLU A 179 -1.06 -6.66 2.72
CA GLU A 179 -1.76 -5.44 3.14
C GLU A 179 -2.02 -4.53 1.92
N SER A 180 -1.04 -4.37 1.01
CA SER A 180 -1.21 -3.64 -0.26
C SER A 180 -2.16 -4.29 -1.28
N LEU A 181 -2.69 -5.48 -0.95
CA LEU A 181 -3.72 -6.17 -1.72
C LEU A 181 -5.14 -5.72 -1.33
N GLY A 182 -5.32 -4.86 -0.31
CA GLY A 182 -6.61 -4.38 0.21
C GLY A 182 -7.53 -5.51 0.71
N LEU A 183 -6.92 -6.61 1.11
CA LEU A 183 -7.59 -7.77 1.68
C LEU A 183 -7.39 -7.72 3.19
N GLU A 184 -8.29 -7.06 3.91
CA GLU A 184 -8.44 -7.35 5.33
C GLU A 184 -8.81 -8.83 5.48
N PRO A 185 -8.04 -9.63 6.23
CA PRO A 185 -8.46 -10.97 6.59
C PRO A 185 -9.64 -10.84 7.56
N THR A 186 -10.84 -11.21 7.12
CA THR A 186 -12.06 -11.17 7.95
C THR A 186 -12.01 -12.09 9.18
N TRP A 187 -10.96 -12.90 9.34
CA TRP A 187 -10.84 -13.92 10.38
C TRP A 187 -9.59 -13.80 11.26
N SER A 188 -8.65 -12.88 10.99
CA SER A 188 -7.44 -12.73 11.80
C SER A 188 -6.83 -11.31 11.79
N PRO A 189 -6.49 -10.73 12.96
CA PRO A 189 -6.00 -9.36 13.08
C PRO A 189 -4.57 -9.18 12.54
N ILE A 190 -4.23 -7.94 12.19
CA ILE A 190 -2.90 -7.53 11.74
C ILE A 190 -1.88 -7.79 12.86
N GLY A 191 -0.92 -8.70 12.61
CA GLY A 191 0.05 -9.16 13.60
C GLY A 191 -0.21 -10.55 14.17
N PHE A 192 -1.30 -11.22 13.79
CA PHE A 192 -1.51 -12.64 14.07
C PHE A 192 -0.52 -13.48 13.24
N LEU A 193 0.62 -13.84 13.84
CA LEU A 193 1.65 -14.73 13.29
C LEU A 193 1.24 -16.21 13.37
N GLY A 194 0.02 -16.51 12.96
CA GLY A 194 -0.51 -17.86 12.76
C GLY A 194 -1.47 -17.87 11.58
N GLY A 195 -1.25 -18.71 10.59
CA GLY A 195 -2.16 -18.84 9.45
C GLY A 195 -1.53 -18.51 8.11
N TRP A 196 -1.67 -19.48 7.20
CA TRP A 196 -1.48 -19.54 5.73
C TRP A 196 -0.37 -18.74 5.01
N PHE A 197 0.14 -17.59 5.49
CA PHE A 197 0.88 -16.66 4.61
C PHE A 197 2.37 -16.42 4.86
N SER A 198 2.99 -16.72 6.01
CA SER A 198 4.47 -16.77 6.03
C SER A 198 5.16 -17.61 7.10
N ALA A 199 4.52 -17.91 8.24
CA ALA A 199 5.10 -18.78 9.27
C ALA A 199 4.41 -20.15 9.39
N GLY A 200 3.54 -20.49 8.44
CA GLY A 200 2.63 -21.64 8.53
C GLY A 200 2.28 -22.31 7.21
N LYS A 201 2.90 -21.95 6.07
CA LYS A 201 2.52 -22.51 4.75
C LYS A 201 2.78 -24.01 4.67
N THR A 202 3.95 -24.42 5.17
CA THR A 202 4.35 -25.83 5.21
C THR A 202 3.47 -26.60 6.18
N GLU A 203 3.17 -26.03 7.35
CA GLU A 203 2.36 -26.64 8.40
C GLU A 203 0.88 -26.72 7.99
N ALA A 204 0.31 -25.64 7.49
CA ALA A 204 -1.06 -25.59 6.98
C ALA A 204 -1.22 -26.47 5.72
N GLY A 205 -0.21 -26.48 4.83
CA GLY A 205 -0.18 -27.36 3.68
C GLY A 205 -0.14 -28.85 4.08
N LEU A 206 0.67 -29.20 5.07
CA LEU A 206 0.74 -30.57 5.62
C LEU A 206 -0.59 -30.96 6.31
N LEU A 207 -1.19 -30.07 7.10
CA LEU A 207 -2.49 -30.31 7.74
C LEU A 207 -3.62 -30.46 6.71
N LEU A 208 -3.64 -29.60 5.68
CA LEU A 208 -4.60 -29.71 4.58
C LEU A 208 -4.39 -31.02 3.82
N ALA A 209 -3.14 -31.39 3.50
CA ALA A 209 -2.81 -32.66 2.87
C ALA A 209 -3.28 -33.86 3.71
N THR A 210 -3.10 -33.82 5.04
CA THR A 210 -3.63 -34.84 5.95
C THR A 210 -5.13 -34.99 5.83
N ILE A 211 -5.88 -33.87 5.85
CA ILE A 211 -7.35 -33.88 5.73
C ILE A 211 -7.75 -34.43 4.36
N VAL A 212 -7.18 -33.91 3.28
CA VAL A 212 -7.49 -34.32 1.90
C VAL A 212 -7.20 -35.81 1.73
N ILE A 213 -5.95 -36.26 1.94
CA ILE A 213 -5.56 -37.66 1.77
C ILE A 213 -6.40 -38.59 2.69
N GLY A 214 -6.68 -38.15 3.93
CA GLY A 214 -7.50 -38.91 4.87
C GLY A 214 -8.94 -39.10 4.39
N VAL A 215 -9.58 -38.03 3.93
CA VAL A 215 -10.94 -38.08 3.35
C VAL A 215 -10.96 -39.00 2.13
N HIS A 216 -9.96 -38.91 1.25
CA HIS A 216 -9.89 -39.74 0.04
C HIS A 216 -9.69 -41.23 0.38
N SER A 217 -8.87 -41.53 1.39
CA SER A 217 -8.71 -42.89 1.91
C SER A 217 -10.03 -43.47 2.44
N ILE A 218 -10.81 -42.66 3.17
CA ILE A 218 -12.12 -43.08 3.71
C ILE A 218 -13.10 -43.29 2.57
N ALA A 219 -13.16 -42.36 1.61
CA ALA A 219 -14.04 -42.43 0.46
C ALA A 219 -13.80 -43.70 -0.37
N LEU A 220 -12.53 -44.11 -0.55
CA LEU A 220 -12.18 -45.31 -1.32
C LEU A 220 -12.70 -46.62 -0.69
N VAL A 221 -12.80 -46.66 0.64
CA VAL A 221 -13.32 -47.82 1.39
C VAL A 221 -14.84 -47.77 1.53
N ALA A 222 -15.40 -46.57 1.70
CA ALA A 222 -16.83 -46.37 1.92
C ALA A 222 -17.69 -46.55 0.65
N ALA A 223 -17.10 -46.42 -0.54
CA ALA A 223 -17.81 -46.62 -1.79
C ALA A 223 -18.04 -48.12 -2.08
N GLU A 224 -19.24 -48.61 -1.73
CA GLU A 224 -19.67 -49.99 -2.03
C GLU A 224 -19.76 -50.24 -3.55
N ASP A 225 -20.27 -49.26 -4.31
CA ASP A 225 -20.27 -49.24 -5.77
C ASP A 225 -19.38 -48.09 -6.29
N ARG A 226 -18.15 -48.45 -6.69
CA ARG A 226 -17.15 -47.49 -7.18
C ARG A 226 -17.52 -46.93 -8.56
N SER A 227 -18.23 -47.70 -9.38
CA SER A 227 -18.65 -47.27 -10.71
C SER A 227 -19.71 -46.16 -10.61
N GLN A 228 -20.66 -46.32 -9.70
CA GLN A 228 -21.68 -45.31 -9.40
C GLN A 228 -21.05 -44.07 -8.74
N ALA A 229 -20.12 -44.26 -7.80
CA ALA A 229 -19.41 -43.15 -7.15
C ALA A 229 -18.59 -42.32 -8.17
N GLY A 230 -17.84 -42.99 -9.04
CA GLY A 230 -17.09 -42.35 -10.11
C GLY A 230 -17.99 -41.57 -11.07
N PHE A 231 -19.11 -42.17 -11.51
CA PHE A 231 -20.09 -41.49 -12.37
C PHE A 231 -20.67 -40.23 -11.69
N LEU A 232 -21.04 -40.31 -10.41
CA LEU A 232 -21.56 -39.17 -9.65
C LEU A 232 -20.54 -38.02 -9.58
N LEU A 233 -19.27 -38.33 -9.32
CA LEU A 233 -18.19 -37.33 -9.28
C LEU A 233 -18.02 -36.63 -10.64
N VAL A 234 -18.12 -37.36 -11.76
CA VAL A 234 -18.11 -36.77 -13.11
C VAL A 234 -19.28 -35.81 -13.29
N VAL A 235 -20.50 -36.20 -12.91
CA VAL A 235 -21.68 -35.34 -13.01
C VAL A 235 -21.52 -34.06 -12.16
N ILE A 236 -21.01 -34.20 -10.93
CA ILE A 236 -20.73 -33.05 -10.06
C ILE A 236 -19.65 -32.15 -10.69
N ALA A 237 -18.57 -32.72 -11.24
CA ALA A 237 -17.52 -31.96 -11.92
C ALA A 237 -18.06 -31.16 -13.11
N PHE A 238 -19.00 -31.72 -13.89
CA PHE A 238 -19.66 -30.99 -14.97
C PHE A 238 -20.51 -29.82 -14.46
N ILE A 239 -21.30 -30.02 -13.40
CA ILE A 239 -22.09 -28.94 -12.79
C ILE A 239 -21.14 -27.86 -12.24
N TRP A 240 -20.08 -28.26 -11.56
CA TRP A 240 -19.09 -27.33 -11.01
C TRP A 240 -18.33 -26.57 -12.10
N THR A 241 -18.13 -27.18 -13.26
CA THR A 241 -17.56 -26.51 -14.44
C THR A 241 -18.46 -25.38 -14.91
N PHE A 242 -19.78 -25.59 -14.99
CA PHE A 242 -20.72 -24.52 -15.34
C PHE A 242 -20.67 -23.36 -14.34
N LEU A 243 -20.63 -23.67 -13.04
CA LEU A 243 -20.48 -22.67 -11.97
C LEU A 243 -19.14 -21.92 -12.09
N ALA A 244 -18.03 -22.62 -12.33
CA ALA A 244 -16.71 -22.02 -12.52
C ALA A 244 -16.65 -21.14 -13.77
N THR A 245 -17.32 -21.52 -14.86
CA THR A 245 -17.44 -20.67 -16.05
C THR A 245 -18.23 -19.39 -15.75
N TRP A 246 -19.33 -19.49 -15.01
CA TRP A 246 -20.08 -18.31 -14.55
C TRP A 246 -19.23 -17.39 -13.67
N GLN A 247 -18.48 -17.96 -12.72
CA GLN A 247 -17.56 -17.21 -11.86
C GLN A 247 -16.42 -16.58 -12.67
N LEU A 248 -15.90 -17.27 -13.69
CA LEU A 248 -14.90 -16.70 -14.60
C LEU A 248 -15.45 -15.49 -15.34
N GLN A 249 -16.68 -15.58 -15.86
CA GLN A 249 -17.33 -14.45 -16.52
C GLN A 249 -17.50 -13.26 -15.56
N HIS A 250 -17.83 -13.52 -14.29
CA HIS A 250 -17.87 -12.50 -13.26
C HIS A 250 -16.49 -11.87 -13.03
N SER A 251 -15.43 -12.68 -12.93
CA SER A 251 -14.05 -12.21 -12.80
C SER A 251 -13.60 -11.33 -13.97
N LEU A 252 -13.90 -11.73 -15.21
CA LEU A 252 -13.55 -10.95 -16.42
C LEU A 252 -14.29 -9.61 -16.47
N ARG A 253 -15.53 -9.55 -15.97
CA ARG A 253 -16.24 -8.26 -15.83
C ARG A 253 -15.60 -7.36 -14.78
N ALA A 254 -15.16 -7.93 -13.65
CA ALA A 254 -14.44 -7.19 -12.62
C ALA A 254 -13.07 -6.68 -13.12
N GLU A 255 -12.38 -7.48 -13.94
CA GLU A 255 -11.14 -7.08 -14.60
C GLU A 255 -11.35 -5.92 -15.57
N ASN A 256 -12.38 -5.97 -16.42
CA ASN A 256 -12.72 -4.85 -17.30
C ASN A 256 -13.05 -3.56 -16.52
N GLN A 257 -13.74 -3.67 -15.38
CA GLN A 257 -13.98 -2.51 -14.50
C GLN A 257 -12.67 -1.95 -13.92
N MET A 258 -11.76 -2.82 -13.50
CA MET A 258 -10.43 -2.41 -13.01
C MET A 258 -9.62 -1.71 -14.09
N ILE A 259 -9.60 -2.24 -15.32
CA ILE A 259 -8.90 -1.63 -16.47
C ILE A 259 -9.48 -0.23 -16.76
N ALA A 260 -10.81 -0.10 -16.78
CA ALA A 260 -11.46 1.19 -17.00
C ALA A 260 -11.12 2.21 -15.88
N SER A 261 -11.08 1.78 -14.62
CA SER A 261 -10.64 2.65 -13.52
C SER A 261 -9.14 2.98 -13.60
N ARG A 262 -8.29 2.06 -14.07
CA ARG A 262 -6.85 2.28 -14.29
C ARG A 262 -6.60 3.39 -15.30
N GLU A 263 -7.36 3.36 -16.39
CA GLU A 263 -7.28 4.35 -17.47
C GLU A 263 -7.69 5.75 -17.00
N LYS A 264 -8.74 5.85 -16.17
CA LYS A 264 -9.16 7.13 -15.56
C LYS A 264 -8.05 7.78 -14.73
N VAL A 265 -7.37 6.97 -13.91
CA VAL A 265 -6.25 7.42 -13.06
C VAL A 265 -4.95 7.60 -13.88
N GLY A 266 -4.94 7.20 -15.16
CA GLY A 266 -3.80 7.36 -16.06
C GLY A 266 -2.61 6.48 -15.70
N LEU A 267 -2.82 5.29 -15.16
CA LEU A 267 -1.74 4.36 -14.79
C LEU A 267 -1.40 3.40 -15.92
N GLU A 268 -0.12 3.10 -16.09
CA GLU A 268 0.36 2.15 -17.08
C GLU A 268 0.06 0.69 -16.69
N GLU A 269 0.14 -0.19 -17.68
CA GLU A 269 -0.08 -1.62 -17.48
C GLU A 269 1.10 -2.25 -16.70
N GLY A 270 0.79 -2.98 -15.62
CA GLY A 270 1.80 -3.60 -14.77
C GLY A 270 2.29 -2.75 -13.60
N THR A 271 1.79 -1.52 -13.43
CA THR A 271 2.08 -0.70 -12.24
C THR A 271 1.46 -1.34 -10.99
N GLU A 272 2.28 -1.93 -10.11
CA GLU A 272 1.86 -2.35 -8.77
C GLU A 272 1.70 -1.10 -7.88
N LEU A 273 0.43 -0.73 -7.66
CA LEU A 273 0.04 0.36 -6.78
C LEU A 273 0.15 -0.10 -5.33
N LEU A 274 1.01 0.56 -4.55
CA LEU A 274 1.26 0.18 -3.16
C LEU A 274 0.46 1.02 -2.17
N TYR A 275 0.06 2.23 -2.55
CA TYR A 275 -0.45 3.23 -1.62
C TYR A 275 -1.43 4.19 -2.31
N SER A 276 -2.59 4.38 -1.71
CA SER A 276 -3.49 5.51 -1.92
C SER A 276 -4.14 5.82 -0.58
N ASP A 277 -4.60 7.05 -0.43
CA ASP A 277 -4.74 7.76 0.82
C ASP A 277 -5.88 7.30 1.76
N ASP A 278 -6.39 6.06 1.64
CA ASP A 278 -7.66 5.65 2.26
C ASP A 278 -7.62 4.42 3.18
N ASP A 279 -6.46 3.89 3.56
CA ASP A 279 -6.41 2.98 4.71
C ASP A 279 -6.38 3.82 6.00
N GLU A 280 -7.25 3.54 6.99
CA GLU A 280 -7.20 4.14 8.35
C GLU A 280 -5.82 3.95 9.06
N SER A 281 -4.91 3.19 8.43
CA SER A 281 -3.51 2.98 8.80
C SER A 281 -2.51 3.60 7.83
N SER A 282 -2.86 4.68 7.12
CA SER A 282 -1.93 5.42 6.27
C SER A 282 -0.92 6.16 7.15
N ASP A 283 0.06 5.43 7.69
CA ASP A 283 1.04 5.98 8.61
C ASP A 283 1.76 7.15 7.94
N LEU A 284 1.58 8.35 8.51
CA LEU A 284 2.38 9.53 8.23
C LEU A 284 3.85 9.11 8.23
N LEU A 285 4.54 9.22 7.09
CA LEU A 285 5.96 8.89 7.05
C LEU A 285 6.71 9.93 7.86
N MET A 286 7.56 9.48 8.76
CA MET A 286 8.35 10.35 9.65
C MET A 286 9.81 9.91 9.66
N ASP A 287 10.70 10.89 9.53
CA ASP A 287 12.11 10.72 9.83
C ASP A 287 12.43 11.34 11.20
N ASN A 288 12.67 10.47 12.18
CA ASN A 288 12.96 10.85 13.56
C ASN A 288 14.33 11.54 13.73
N VAL A 289 15.18 11.57 12.69
CA VAL A 289 16.47 12.26 12.74
C VAL A 289 16.34 13.71 12.32
N SER A 290 15.71 13.97 11.16
CA SER A 290 15.54 15.33 10.65
C SER A 290 14.27 16.03 11.15
N GLY A 291 13.28 15.29 11.66
CA GLY A 291 11.94 15.81 11.95
C GLY A 291 11.07 15.95 10.70
N LEU A 292 11.54 15.47 9.55
CA LEU A 292 10.77 15.50 8.31
C LEU A 292 9.56 14.58 8.43
N ARG A 293 8.39 15.07 7.98
CA ARG A 293 7.16 14.29 7.94
C ARG A 293 6.36 14.56 6.67
N GLY A 294 5.61 13.58 6.20
CA GLY A 294 4.77 13.79 5.03
C GLY A 294 4.05 12.55 4.55
N ARG A 295 3.07 12.81 3.69
CA ARG A 295 2.27 11.80 3.02
C ARG A 295 2.38 12.02 1.51
N PRO A 296 3.06 11.13 0.76
CA PRO A 296 3.09 11.18 -0.70
C PRO A 296 1.71 10.80 -1.27
N ASP A 297 1.30 11.42 -2.38
CA ASP A 297 0.03 11.06 -3.06
C ASP A 297 -0.01 9.57 -3.46
N GLN A 298 1.12 9.05 -3.95
CA GLN A 298 1.26 7.66 -4.39
C GLN A 298 2.69 7.17 -4.21
N ILE A 299 2.84 5.87 -3.95
CA ILE A 299 4.11 5.15 -4.09
C ILE A 299 3.88 3.96 -5.03
N VAL A 300 4.68 3.90 -6.10
CA VAL A 300 4.67 2.78 -7.05
C VAL A 300 5.90 1.91 -6.85
N ILE A 301 5.78 0.61 -7.12
CA ILE A 301 6.94 -0.30 -7.14
C ILE A 301 7.37 -0.55 -8.57
N ILE A 302 8.62 -0.25 -8.88
CA ILE A 302 9.27 -0.55 -10.16
C ILE A 302 10.56 -1.30 -9.84
N ASP A 303 10.76 -2.49 -10.40
CA ASP A 303 11.97 -3.30 -10.20
C ASP A 303 12.37 -3.53 -8.72
N SER A 304 11.40 -3.64 -7.82
CA SER A 304 11.58 -3.78 -6.35
C SER A 304 12.05 -2.51 -5.61
N GLU A 305 11.99 -1.35 -6.27
CA GLU A 305 12.25 -0.04 -5.71
C GLU A 305 10.94 0.73 -5.47
N PHE A 306 10.88 1.50 -4.39
CA PHE A 306 9.71 2.29 -4.01
C PHE A 306 9.85 3.71 -4.57
N ILE A 307 9.07 4.06 -5.58
CA ILE A 307 9.14 5.35 -6.27
C ILE A 307 7.95 6.21 -5.85
N PRO A 308 8.16 7.32 -5.11
CA PRO A 308 7.08 8.25 -4.79
C PRO A 308 6.67 9.03 -6.05
N VAL A 309 5.36 9.21 -6.21
CA VAL A 309 4.73 9.97 -7.27
C VAL A 309 3.91 11.09 -6.65
N GLU A 310 4.15 12.32 -7.08
CA GLU A 310 3.45 13.52 -6.64
C GLU A 310 2.69 14.12 -7.83
N GLN A 311 1.38 14.35 -7.68
CA GLN A 311 0.52 14.84 -8.75
C GLN A 311 0.14 16.31 -8.53
N LYS A 312 0.29 17.13 -9.57
CA LYS A 312 -0.02 18.57 -9.52
C LYS A 312 -1.17 18.92 -10.45
N THR A 313 -2.22 19.53 -9.88
CA THR A 313 -3.51 19.84 -10.55
C THR A 313 -3.59 21.24 -11.18
N GLY A 314 -2.45 21.95 -11.23
CA GLY A 314 -2.32 23.33 -11.71
C GLY A 314 -1.81 23.47 -13.14
N LYS A 315 -1.35 24.68 -13.49
CA LYS A 315 -0.77 24.97 -14.80
C LYS A 315 0.49 24.13 -15.04
N VAL A 316 0.49 23.39 -16.14
CA VAL A 316 1.62 22.54 -16.55
C VAL A 316 2.83 23.41 -16.95
N PRO A 317 3.98 23.31 -16.26
CA PRO A 317 5.17 24.07 -16.59
C PRO A 317 6.07 23.28 -17.54
N LYS A 318 6.90 23.98 -18.34
CA LYS A 318 7.92 23.31 -19.20
C LYS A 318 9.02 22.59 -18.42
N LYS A 319 9.23 22.97 -17.17
CA LYS A 319 10.18 22.36 -16.22
C LYS A 319 9.54 22.36 -14.84
N PRO A 320 9.78 21.33 -14.01
CA PRO A 320 9.24 21.28 -12.65
C PRO A 320 9.55 22.56 -11.86
N HIS A 321 8.55 23.06 -11.12
CA HIS A 321 8.79 24.14 -10.17
C HIS A 321 9.71 23.66 -9.04
N GLN A 322 10.63 24.52 -8.62
CA GLN A 322 11.58 24.18 -7.54
C GLN A 322 10.88 23.84 -6.22
N SER A 323 9.72 24.45 -5.94
CA SER A 323 8.89 24.10 -4.79
C SER A 323 8.38 22.66 -4.86
N HIS A 324 7.83 22.25 -6.01
CA HIS A 324 7.36 20.88 -6.23
C HIS A 324 8.52 19.88 -6.21
N ARG A 325 9.68 20.26 -6.77
CA ARG A 325 10.89 19.43 -6.70
C ARG A 325 11.28 19.18 -5.25
N LEU A 326 11.35 20.21 -4.41
CA LEU A 326 11.76 20.04 -3.02
C LEU A 326 10.77 19.19 -2.21
N GLN A 327 9.47 19.35 -2.44
CA GLN A 327 8.46 18.50 -1.82
C GLN A 327 8.64 17.03 -2.22
N LEU A 328 8.88 16.75 -3.50
CA LEU A 328 9.15 15.37 -3.94
C LEU A 328 10.46 14.83 -3.34
N LEU A 329 11.51 15.63 -3.22
CA LEU A 329 12.74 15.23 -2.52
C LEU A 329 12.46 14.82 -1.07
N ALA A 330 11.58 15.55 -0.38
CA ALA A 330 11.14 15.18 0.95
C ALA A 330 10.47 13.79 0.97
N TYR A 331 9.59 13.51 0.01
CA TYR A 331 8.97 12.18 -0.09
C TYR A 331 9.97 11.07 -0.42
N ILE A 332 10.93 11.31 -1.32
CA ILE A 332 11.99 10.34 -1.61
C ILE A 332 12.79 10.02 -0.35
N SER A 333 13.19 11.04 0.42
CA SER A 333 13.90 10.86 1.70
C SER A 333 13.07 10.09 2.73
N LEU A 334 11.76 10.37 2.83
CA LEU A 334 10.86 9.66 3.75
C LEU A 334 10.70 8.18 3.35
N VAL A 335 10.62 7.89 2.05
CA VAL A 335 10.59 6.52 1.54
C VAL A 335 11.90 5.79 1.82
N GLU A 336 13.06 6.45 1.60
CA GLU A 336 14.37 5.88 1.90
C GLU A 336 14.50 5.52 3.39
N SER A 337 14.15 6.44 4.30
CA SER A 337 14.19 6.22 5.75
C SER A 337 13.25 5.11 6.21
N SER A 338 12.08 4.98 5.57
CA SER A 338 11.05 4.01 5.96
C SER A 338 11.24 2.60 5.38
N THR A 339 11.93 2.49 4.24
CA THR A 339 12.11 1.23 3.51
C THR A 339 13.53 0.68 3.56
N THR A 340 14.50 1.48 4.04
CA THR A 340 15.94 1.17 4.04
C THR A 340 16.51 0.92 2.64
N LYS A 341 15.72 1.15 1.58
CA LYS A 341 16.11 1.09 0.16
C LYS A 341 16.14 2.52 -0.38
N SER A 342 17.20 2.89 -1.08
CA SER A 342 17.36 4.22 -1.66
C SER A 342 16.69 4.26 -3.04
N PRO A 343 15.60 5.02 -3.24
CA PRO A 343 15.00 5.17 -4.56
C PRO A 343 15.95 5.97 -5.46
N PRO A 344 16.17 5.58 -6.73
CA PRO A 344 17.04 6.33 -7.63
C PRO A 344 16.42 7.67 -8.05
N TYR A 345 15.09 7.77 -8.04
CA TYR A 345 14.33 8.96 -8.37
C TYR A 345 12.92 8.91 -7.79
N GLY A 346 12.23 10.06 -7.83
CA GLY A 346 10.78 10.17 -7.70
C GLY A 346 10.16 10.77 -8.96
N VAL A 347 8.83 10.79 -9.05
CA VAL A 347 8.11 11.26 -10.23
C VAL A 347 7.19 12.43 -9.88
N LEU A 348 7.31 13.54 -10.61
CA LEU A 348 6.36 14.63 -10.62
C LEU A 348 5.47 14.52 -11.85
N ARG A 349 4.16 14.47 -11.64
CA ARG A 349 3.16 14.38 -12.71
C ARG A 349 2.34 15.66 -12.78
N TYR A 350 2.37 16.33 -13.93
CA TYR A 350 1.55 17.50 -14.23
C TYR A 350 0.49 17.13 -15.27
N GLY A 351 -0.77 17.00 -14.86
CA GLY A 351 -1.80 16.45 -15.73
C GLY A 351 -1.49 15.03 -16.22
N ASN A 352 -1.96 14.65 -17.40
CA ASN A 352 -1.88 13.26 -17.86
C ASN A 352 -0.57 12.92 -18.59
N GLU A 353 0.04 13.90 -19.26
CA GLU A 353 1.12 13.66 -20.25
C GLU A 353 2.50 14.20 -19.83
N ASP A 354 2.58 15.15 -18.88
CA ASP A 354 3.85 15.75 -18.47
C ASP A 354 4.40 15.10 -17.20
N ILE A 355 5.31 14.13 -17.41
CA ILE A 355 5.97 13.36 -16.36
C ILE A 355 7.44 13.80 -16.27
N HIS A 356 7.89 14.13 -15.06
CA HIS A 356 9.26 14.51 -14.79
C HIS A 356 9.88 13.65 -13.68
N GLN A 357 11.04 13.07 -13.95
CA GLN A 357 11.83 12.38 -12.94
C GLN A 357 12.68 13.38 -12.15
N VAL A 358 12.76 13.19 -10.84
CA VAL A 358 13.66 13.92 -9.94
C VAL A 358 14.59 12.91 -9.29
N TYR A 359 15.87 12.94 -9.69
CA TYR A 359 16.89 12.01 -9.21
C TYR A 359 17.29 12.26 -7.74
N TRP A 360 17.61 11.18 -7.05
CA TRP A 360 18.05 11.16 -5.66
C TRP A 360 19.58 11.04 -5.54
N ASP A 361 20.27 12.09 -5.95
CA ASP A 361 21.73 12.19 -5.87
C ASP A 361 22.20 12.92 -4.59
N GLU A 362 23.52 12.95 -4.37
CA GLU A 362 24.10 13.65 -3.20
C GLU A 362 23.81 15.16 -3.20
N HIS A 363 23.61 15.76 -4.37
CA HIS A 363 23.23 17.17 -4.45
C HIS A 363 21.79 17.38 -3.96
N ALA A 364 20.86 16.50 -4.35
CA ALA A 364 19.48 16.50 -3.91
C ALA A 364 19.34 16.27 -2.40
N LYS A 365 20.14 15.36 -1.84
CA LYS A 365 20.21 15.12 -0.39
C LYS A 365 20.66 16.38 0.36
N GLU A 366 21.71 17.03 -0.14
CA GLU A 366 22.23 18.26 0.47
C GLU A 366 21.27 19.44 0.33
N ASP A 367 20.60 19.57 -0.83
CA ASP A 367 19.56 20.59 -1.07
C ASP A 367 18.40 20.43 -0.08
N LEU A 368 17.91 19.19 0.10
CA LEU A 368 16.84 18.88 1.05
C LEU A 368 17.27 19.19 2.48
N ARG A 369 18.45 18.70 2.89
CA ARG A 369 19.00 18.90 4.24
C ARG A 369 19.13 20.38 4.59
N LYS A 370 19.69 21.19 3.68
CA LYS A 370 19.81 22.65 3.87
C LYS A 370 18.45 23.31 4.03
N SER A 371 17.47 22.89 3.24
CA SER A 371 16.13 23.46 3.27
C SER A 371 15.41 23.12 4.57
N ILE A 372 15.54 21.89 5.09
CA ILE A 372 15.00 21.49 6.39
C ILE A 372 15.60 22.34 7.50
N ILE A 373 16.93 22.44 7.55
CA ILE A 373 17.63 23.21 8.60
C ILE A 373 17.24 24.70 8.55
N GLU A 374 17.11 25.27 7.36
CA GLU A 374 16.71 26.67 7.21
C GLU A 374 15.27 26.92 7.67
N VAL A 375 14.35 26.00 7.36
CA VAL A 375 12.97 26.05 7.89
C VAL A 375 12.99 25.97 9.41
N GLN A 376 13.72 25.02 9.98
CA GLN A 376 13.85 24.86 11.43
C GLN A 376 14.46 26.10 12.10
N ARG A 377 15.51 26.68 11.51
CA ARG A 377 16.12 27.93 11.98
C ARG A 377 15.08 29.06 12.03
N LEU A 378 14.29 29.23 10.97
CA LEU A 378 13.27 30.27 10.90
C LEU A 378 12.08 30.01 11.83
N MET A 379 11.82 28.75 12.23
CA MET A 379 10.83 28.45 13.28
C MET A 379 11.29 28.95 14.65
N VAL A 380 12.60 28.97 14.91
CA VAL A 380 13.20 29.41 16.18
C VAL A 380 13.48 30.92 16.20
N GLU A 381 14.21 31.40 15.18
CA GLU A 381 14.69 32.79 15.11
C GLU A 381 13.66 33.75 14.53
N GLY A 382 12.66 33.22 13.80
CA GLY A 382 11.73 34.03 13.04
C GLY A 382 12.40 34.77 11.87
N GLY A 383 11.80 35.89 11.45
CA GLY A 383 12.41 36.78 10.46
C GLY A 383 12.36 36.32 8.99
N ALA A 384 11.49 35.38 8.63
CA ALA A 384 11.29 34.99 7.24
C ALA A 384 10.84 36.18 6.37
N LYS A 385 11.50 36.39 5.22
CA LYS A 385 11.25 37.49 4.28
C LYS A 385 10.90 36.99 2.89
N ARG A 386 10.39 37.86 2.03
CA ARG A 386 10.19 37.55 0.61
C ARG A 386 11.54 37.26 -0.05
N ASN A 387 11.61 36.20 -0.87
CA ASN A 387 12.85 35.75 -1.52
C ASN A 387 12.90 36.06 -3.03
N HIS A 388 12.04 36.95 -3.53
CA HIS A 388 11.93 37.23 -4.97
C HIS A 388 11.42 38.64 -5.26
N ASP A 389 11.72 39.17 -6.45
CA ASP A 389 11.21 40.46 -6.94
C ASP A 389 10.22 40.33 -8.11
N ARG A 390 9.48 39.21 -8.15
CA ARG A 390 8.51 38.91 -9.21
C ARG A 390 7.08 39.23 -8.77
N GLU A 391 6.51 40.32 -9.29
CA GLU A 391 5.11 40.70 -9.03
C GLU A 391 4.12 39.57 -9.33
N GLY A 392 4.34 38.80 -10.40
CA GLY A 392 3.46 37.69 -10.79
C GLY A 392 3.28 36.64 -9.68
N LYS A 393 4.31 36.34 -8.90
CA LYS A 393 4.20 35.42 -7.75
C LYS A 393 3.33 36.02 -6.63
N CYS A 394 3.44 37.33 -6.38
CA CYS A 394 2.60 38.01 -5.39
C CYS A 394 1.14 38.07 -5.84
N ARG A 395 0.87 38.30 -7.14
CA ARG A 395 -0.50 38.34 -7.69
C ARG A 395 -1.23 37.00 -7.52
N SER A 396 -0.52 35.89 -7.69
CA SER A 396 -1.07 34.53 -7.53
C SER A 396 -0.94 33.97 -6.10
N CYS A 397 -0.39 34.74 -5.15
CA CYS A 397 -0.20 34.27 -3.78
C CYS A 397 -1.53 34.28 -3.03
N SER A 398 -1.97 33.11 -2.56
CA SER A 398 -3.22 32.94 -1.81
C SER A 398 -3.25 33.64 -0.45
N ARG A 399 -2.07 34.04 0.06
CA ARG A 399 -1.90 34.76 1.33
C ARG A 399 -1.52 36.23 1.15
N ARG A 400 -1.65 36.77 -0.08
CA ARG A 400 -1.33 38.17 -0.39
C ARG A 400 -2.04 39.15 0.57
N TYR A 401 -3.28 38.86 0.95
CA TYR A 401 -4.08 39.73 1.82
C TYR A 401 -3.46 39.98 3.21
N ALA A 402 -2.55 39.11 3.67
CA ALA A 402 -1.85 39.22 4.95
C ALA A 402 -0.36 39.58 4.79
N CYS A 403 0.11 39.81 3.55
CA CYS A 403 1.52 40.00 3.25
C CYS A 403 1.89 41.49 3.20
N SER A 404 2.67 41.96 4.17
CA SER A 404 3.20 43.33 4.22
C SER A 404 4.28 43.61 3.16
N GLU A 405 4.93 42.57 2.62
CA GLU A 405 5.96 42.68 1.58
C GLU A 405 5.40 42.37 0.17
N SER A 406 4.09 42.47 -0.04
CA SER A 406 3.51 42.30 -1.39
C SER A 406 4.08 43.36 -2.35
N LEU A 407 4.32 42.95 -3.60
CA LEU A 407 4.72 43.87 -4.69
C LEU A 407 3.52 44.48 -5.41
N VAL A 408 2.30 44.08 -5.06
CA VAL A 408 1.05 44.38 -5.78
C VAL A 408 -0.13 44.54 -4.83
#